data_AF-A0A2W0EU86-F1
#
_entry.id   AF-A0A2W0EU86-F1
#
_cell.length_a   1.000
_cell.length_b   1.000
_cell.length_c   1.000
_cell.angle_alpha   90.00
_cell.angle_beta   90.00
_cell.angle_gamma   90.00
#
_symmetry.space_group_name_H-M   'P 1'
#
loop_
_entity.id
_entity.type
_entity.pdbx_description
1 polymer ?
#
loop_
_entity_poly.entity_id
_entity_poly.type
_entity_poly.pdbx_seq_one_letter_code
_entity_poly.pdbx_strand_id
1 'polypeptide(L)'
;MAKQKGKAAPAARQEMTGLERLGLRVSSMINHPTAQHQRWVTIHRLDTDGDQEWEEVMGLLSETDDLEMTFNDDESVTLRWEARSDEDRVLEVADLGEVEEPAPF
;
A
#
# COMPACT_ATOMS: atom_id res chain seq x y z
N MET A 1 35.07 -18.67 -34.33
CA MET A 1 35.05 -17.85 -33.09
C MET A 1 33.62 -17.88 -32.55
N ALA A 2 33.30 -18.72 -31.57
CA ALA A 2 31.95 -18.83 -31.01
C ALA A 2 31.81 -17.89 -29.82
N LYS A 3 30.95 -16.89 -29.93
CA LYS A 3 30.61 -15.94 -28.86
C LYS A 3 29.38 -16.42 -28.09
N GLN A 4 29.43 -16.15 -26.79
CA GLN A 4 28.34 -16.03 -25.83
C GLN A 4 27.64 -17.31 -25.34
N LYS A 5 27.91 -17.59 -24.06
CA LYS A 5 26.83 -17.90 -23.12
C LYS A 5 27.11 -17.15 -21.81
N GLY A 6 26.64 -15.90 -21.74
CA GLY A 6 26.59 -15.16 -20.49
C GLY A 6 25.56 -15.81 -19.58
N LYS A 7 26.02 -16.36 -18.46
CA LYS A 7 25.12 -16.79 -17.38
C LYS A 7 24.41 -15.54 -16.85
N ALA A 8 23.09 -15.50 -16.98
CA ALA A 8 22.28 -14.57 -16.21
C ALA A 8 22.50 -14.91 -14.72
N ALA A 9 23.07 -13.98 -13.98
CA ALA A 9 23.13 -14.08 -12.52
C ALA A 9 21.69 -14.14 -11.98
N PRO A 10 21.41 -14.93 -10.95
CA PRO A 10 20.11 -14.85 -10.27
C PRO A 10 19.94 -13.41 -9.81
N ALA A 11 18.82 -12.79 -10.16
CA ALA A 11 18.45 -11.48 -9.65
C ALA A 11 18.65 -11.50 -8.14
N ALA A 12 19.59 -10.71 -7.65
CA ALA A 12 19.82 -10.54 -6.22
C ALA A 12 18.45 -10.25 -5.63
N ARG A 13 17.93 -11.16 -4.82
CA ARG A 13 16.73 -10.93 -4.03
C ARG A 13 17.09 -9.72 -3.18
N GLN A 14 16.67 -8.53 -3.60
CA GLN A 14 16.85 -7.33 -2.81
C GLN A 14 16.17 -7.65 -1.48
N GLU A 15 16.98 -7.84 -0.43
CA GLU A 15 16.46 -8.13 0.89
C GLU A 15 15.70 -6.87 1.29
N MET A 16 14.38 -6.96 1.26
CA MET A 16 13.51 -5.84 1.60
C MET A 16 13.89 -5.37 2.99
N THR A 17 14.09 -4.07 3.17
CA THR A 17 14.40 -3.49 4.48
C THR A 17 13.25 -3.75 5.46
N GLY A 18 13.50 -3.66 6.77
CA GLY A 18 12.45 -3.81 7.80
C GLY A 18 11.26 -2.89 7.54
N LEU A 19 11.55 -1.67 7.10
CA LEU A 19 10.57 -0.63 6.81
C LEU A 19 9.69 -1.02 5.62
N GLU A 20 10.30 -1.44 4.52
CA GLU A 20 9.58 -1.89 3.32
C GLU A 20 8.70 -3.11 3.63
N ARG A 21 9.20 -4.06 4.44
CA ARG A 21 8.42 -5.23 4.85
C ARG A 21 7.22 -4.85 5.70
N LEU A 22 7.41 -4.01 6.71
CA LEU A 22 6.33 -3.54 7.57
C LEU A 22 5.30 -2.76 6.76
N GLY A 23 5.74 -1.79 5.96
CA GLY A 23 4.87 -0.98 5.10
C GLY A 23 4.03 -1.84 4.15
N LEU A 24 4.61 -2.85 3.52
CA LEU A 24 3.88 -3.79 2.67
C LEU A 24 2.91 -4.67 3.45
N ARG A 25 3.28 -5.12 4.66
CA ARG A 25 2.35 -5.87 5.53
C ARG A 25 1.15 -5.00 5.88
N VAL A 26 1.37 -3.78 6.34
CA VAL A 26 0.31 -2.84 6.71
C VAL A 26 -0.57 -2.52 5.50
N SER A 27 0.04 -2.25 4.35
CA SER A 27 -0.69 -2.02 3.09
C SER A 27 -1.55 -3.22 2.71
N SER A 28 -1.01 -4.44 2.83
CA SER A 28 -1.75 -5.66 2.53
C SER A 28 -2.90 -5.90 3.52
N MET A 29 -2.73 -5.52 4.78
CA MET A 29 -3.79 -5.60 5.80
C MET A 29 -4.91 -4.61 5.49
N ILE A 30 -4.57 -3.37 5.14
CA ILE A 30 -5.55 -2.34 4.76
C ILE A 30 -6.32 -2.77 3.52
N ASN A 31 -5.63 -3.25 2.48
CA ASN A 31 -6.24 -3.69 1.23
C ASN A 31 -6.98 -5.04 1.32
N HIS A 32 -6.96 -5.70 2.48
CA HIS A 32 -7.68 -6.96 2.67
C HIS A 32 -9.20 -6.74 2.53
N PRO A 33 -9.96 -7.60 1.84
CA PRO A 33 -11.40 -7.39 1.60
C PRO A 33 -12.19 -7.20 2.90
N THR A 34 -11.89 -7.99 3.93
CA THR A 34 -12.52 -7.83 5.25
C THR A 34 -12.22 -6.47 5.87
N ALA A 35 -10.99 -5.99 5.75
CA ALA A 35 -10.55 -4.69 6.26
C ALA A 35 -11.24 -3.54 5.53
N GLN A 36 -11.36 -3.63 4.20
CA GLN A 36 -12.09 -2.66 3.39
C GLN A 36 -13.59 -2.61 3.74
N HIS A 37 -14.19 -3.75 4.09
CA HIS A 37 -15.60 -3.82 4.50
C HIS A 37 -15.83 -3.23 5.91
N GLN A 38 -15.04 -3.67 6.88
CA GLN A 38 -15.18 -3.25 8.29
C GLN A 38 -14.56 -1.86 8.55
N ARG A 39 -13.65 -1.42 7.67
CA ARG A 39 -12.93 -0.15 7.68
C ARG A 39 -12.01 0.06 8.87
N TRP A 40 -11.45 -1.04 9.36
CA TRP A 40 -10.41 -1.02 10.38
C TRP A 40 -9.52 -2.26 10.30
N VAL A 41 -8.28 -2.14 10.77
CA VAL A 41 -7.34 -3.25 10.97
C VAL A 41 -6.65 -3.10 12.30
N THR A 42 -6.30 -4.23 12.92
CA THR A 42 -5.41 -4.25 14.09
C THR A 42 -4.08 -4.83 13.67
N ILE A 43 -3.03 -4.02 13.78
CA ILE A 43 -1.66 -4.37 13.42
C ILE A 43 -0.94 -4.74 14.70
N HIS A 44 -0.51 -6.00 14.77
CA HIS A 44 0.40 -6.45 15.82
C HIS A 44 1.83 -6.22 15.36
N ARG A 45 2.68 -5.76 16.28
CA ARG A 45 4.11 -5.66 16.05
C ARG A 45 4.74 -7.06 16.04
N LEU A 46 5.60 -7.34 15.06
CA LEU A 46 6.36 -8.59 14.95
C LEU A 46 7.82 -8.36 15.34
N ASP A 47 8.51 -9.45 15.67
CA ASP A 47 9.97 -9.46 15.96
C ASP A 47 10.82 -8.89 14.80
N THR A 48 10.31 -8.97 13.57
CA THR A 48 10.96 -8.42 12.38
C THR A 48 10.78 -6.91 12.19
N ASP A 49 9.92 -6.29 13.00
CA ASP A 49 9.60 -4.86 12.94
C ASP A 49 10.41 -4.14 14.03
N GLY A 50 11.53 -3.53 13.62
CA GLY A 50 12.33 -2.68 14.51
C GLY A 50 11.51 -1.50 15.05
N ASP A 51 11.88 -0.99 16.23
CA ASP A 51 11.20 0.17 16.84
C ASP A 51 11.17 1.35 15.88
N GLN A 52 12.32 1.67 15.28
CA GLN A 52 12.43 2.77 14.34
C GLN A 52 11.49 2.58 13.14
N GLU A 53 11.51 1.42 12.50
CA GLU A 53 10.61 1.16 11.36
C GLU A 53 9.13 1.21 11.75
N TRP A 54 8.80 0.75 12.95
CA TRP A 54 7.46 0.82 13.49
C TRP A 54 7.01 2.26 13.73
N GLU A 55 7.83 3.05 14.41
CA GLU A 55 7.58 4.47 14.67
C GLU A 55 7.43 5.27 13.37
N GLU A 56 8.27 5.02 12.37
CA GLU A 56 8.19 5.70 11.06
C GLU A 56 6.87 5.37 10.34
N VAL A 57 6.49 4.08 10.26
CA VAL A 57 5.24 3.68 9.58
C VAL A 57 4.02 4.20 10.32
N MET A 58 3.98 4.10 11.66
CA MET A 58 2.87 4.62 12.45
C MET A 58 2.82 6.14 12.40
N GLY A 59 3.96 6.83 12.37
CA GLY A 59 4.04 8.28 12.19
C GLY A 59 3.37 8.72 10.89
N LEU A 60 3.79 8.14 9.76
CA LEU A 60 3.22 8.44 8.44
C LEU A 60 1.72 8.19 8.37
N LEU A 61 1.25 7.11 8.99
CA LEU A 61 -0.17 6.78 9.03
C LEU A 61 -0.95 7.76 9.90
N SER A 62 -0.41 8.16 11.05
CA SER A 62 -1.04 9.13 11.95
C SER A 62 -1.09 10.55 11.37
N GLU A 63 -0.27 10.88 10.39
CA GLU A 63 -0.34 12.15 9.65
C GLU A 63 -1.52 12.21 8.66
N THR A 64 -2.18 11.06 8.40
CA THR A 64 -3.34 11.00 7.51
C THR A 64 -4.62 11.38 8.27
N ASP A 65 -5.21 12.53 7.93
CA ASP A 65 -6.37 13.11 8.65
C ASP A 65 -7.60 12.18 8.68
N ASP A 66 -7.84 11.43 7.60
CA ASP A 66 -8.93 10.45 7.49
C ASP A 66 -8.67 9.11 8.20
N LEU A 67 -7.53 8.98 8.90
CA LEU A 67 -7.11 7.76 9.60
C LEU A 67 -7.11 7.96 11.12
N GLU A 68 -8.05 7.29 11.80
CA GLU A 68 -8.07 7.19 13.25
C GLU A 68 -7.12 6.07 13.71
N MET A 69 -6.12 6.43 14.53
CA MET A 69 -5.16 5.50 15.09
C MET A 69 -5.39 5.31 16.60
N THR A 70 -5.54 4.07 17.05
CA THR A 70 -5.73 3.70 18.46
C THR A 70 -4.67 2.71 18.91
N PHE A 71 -3.95 3.04 19.98
CA PHE A 71 -2.97 2.14 20.62
C PHE A 71 -3.69 1.25 21.65
N ASN A 72 -3.54 -0.07 21.52
CA ASN A 72 -4.10 -1.05 22.44
C ASN A 72 -3.08 -1.44 23.53
N ASP A 73 -3.55 -2.08 24.60
CA ASP A 73 -2.71 -2.55 25.73
C ASP A 73 -1.79 -3.73 25.36
N ASP A 74 -2.08 -4.42 24.25
CA ASP A 74 -1.37 -5.62 23.76
C ASP A 74 -0.33 -5.30 22.66
N GLU A 75 0.34 -4.14 22.75
CA GLU A 75 1.37 -3.69 21.78
C GLU A 75 0.89 -3.63 20.31
N SER A 76 -0.42 -3.62 20.11
CA SER A 76 -1.07 -3.57 18.80
C SER A 76 -1.70 -2.21 18.55
N VAL A 77 -1.73 -1.81 17.29
CA VAL A 77 -2.33 -0.55 16.86
C VAL A 77 -3.52 -0.84 15.97
N THR A 78 -4.68 -0.30 16.34
CA THR A 78 -5.87 -0.34 15.50
C THR A 78 -5.92 0.91 14.65
N LEU A 79 -5.95 0.71 13.33
CA LEU A 79 -6.20 1.77 12.35
C LEU A 79 -7.63 1.66 11.87
N ARG A 80 -8.33 2.79 11.83
CA ARG A 80 -9.70 2.89 11.34
C ARG A 80 -9.78 4.05 10.36
N TRP A 81 -10.47 3.87 9.25
CA TRP A 81 -10.67 4.91 8.25
C TRP A 81 -12.15 5.01 7.90
N GLU A 82 -12.57 6.13 7.33
CA GLU A 82 -13.94 6.25 6.82
C GLU A 82 -14.04 5.68 5.41
N ALA A 83 -15.25 5.26 5.01
CA ALA A 83 -15.48 4.97 3.59
C ALA A 83 -15.32 6.30 2.86
N ARG A 84 -14.45 6.34 1.84
CA ARG A 84 -14.37 7.51 0.96
C ARG A 84 -15.79 7.78 0.46
N SER A 85 -16.36 8.92 0.84
CA SER A 85 -17.66 9.33 0.31
C SER A 85 -17.52 9.42 -1.21
N ASP A 86 -18.54 8.96 -1.94
CA ASP A 86 -18.55 8.84 -3.42
C ASP A 86 -18.19 10.15 -4.15
N GLU A 87 -18.23 11.29 -3.45
CA GLU A 87 -17.81 12.62 -3.91
C GLU A 87 -16.31 12.80 -4.18
N ASP A 88 -15.42 11.95 -3.65
CA ASP A 88 -13.98 11.95 -4.02
C ASP A 88 -13.68 10.95 -5.16
N ARG A 89 -14.71 10.41 -5.80
CA ARG A 89 -14.56 9.78 -7.12
C ARG A 89 -14.81 10.83 -8.20
N VAL A 90 -14.09 11.95 -8.15
CA VAL A 90 -13.97 12.82 -9.33
C VAL A 90 -13.07 12.09 -10.31
N LEU A 91 -13.75 11.25 -11.08
CA LEU A 91 -13.38 10.62 -12.32
C LEU A 91 -12.54 11.56 -13.21
N GLU A 92 -11.21 11.52 -13.07
CA GLU A 92 -10.28 11.90 -14.15
C GLU A 92 -10.28 10.78 -15.21
N VAL A 93 -11.46 10.45 -15.74
CA VAL A 93 -11.63 9.58 -16.92
C VAL A 93 -12.24 10.34 -18.10
N ALA A 94 -12.24 11.68 -18.05
CA ALA A 94 -12.81 12.52 -19.10
C ALA A 94 -11.81 12.95 -20.18
N ASP A 95 -10.52 12.57 -20.10
CA ASP A 95 -9.49 13.04 -21.05
C ASP A 95 -8.76 11.92 -21.81
N LEU A 96 -9.43 10.81 -22.14
CA LEU A 96 -8.85 9.81 -23.06
C LEU A 96 -9.87 9.34 -24.12
N GLY A 97 -10.08 10.22 -25.09
CA GLY A 97 -10.17 9.86 -26.51
C GLY A 97 -11.44 9.20 -27.03
N GLU A 98 -12.30 9.99 -27.67
CA GLU A 98 -12.92 9.59 -28.95
C GLU A 98 -13.39 10.85 -29.71
N VAL A 99 -12.48 11.43 -30.50
CA VAL A 99 -12.88 12.29 -31.62
C VAL A 99 -13.38 11.36 -32.73
N GLU A 100 -14.68 11.05 -32.71
CA GLU A 100 -15.35 10.38 -33.84
C GLU A 100 -15.46 11.39 -34.99
N GLU A 101 -14.46 11.41 -35.88
CA GLU A 101 -14.63 11.96 -37.22
C GLU A 101 -15.15 10.83 -38.12
N PRO A 102 -16.42 10.83 -38.56
CA PRO A 102 -16.91 9.82 -39.48
C PRO A 102 -16.21 10.01 -40.83
N ALA A 103 -15.48 8.99 -41.27
CA ALA A 103 -14.86 8.99 -42.59
C ALA A 103 -15.94 9.14 -43.68
N PRO A 104 -15.83 10.13 -44.60
CA PRO A 104 -16.76 10.25 -45.70
C PRO A 104 -16.48 9.15 -46.75
N PHE A 105 -17.58 8.54 -47.20
CA PHE A 105 -17.66 7.48 -48.21
C PHE A 105 -17.28 7.94 -49.61
#